data_AF-A0A961VRW9-F1
#
_entry.id   AF-A0A961VRW9-F1
#
_cell.length_a   1.000
_cell.length_b   1.000
_cell.length_c   1.000
_cell.angle_alpha   90.00
_cell.angle_beta   90.00
_cell.angle_gamma   90.00
#
_symmetry.space_group_name_H-M   'P 1'
#
loop_
_entity.id
_entity.type
_entity.pdbx_description
1 polymer ?
#
loop_
_entity_poly.entity_id
_entity_poly.type
_entity_poly.pdbx_seq_one_letter_code
_entity_poly.pdbx_strand_id
1 'polypeptide(L)'
;FKAETYRFLRLARPTDEERAGGACFAAGTVHLPSAADSEWCKQFVAEQLVTVRTRRGFARLEWQKLRERNEALDNRVYARAAAWIAGADRWGEATWRDLERQVASTEDEREAQIVAADPSKKGREAEPETSAGRLNRHRSSRGRRVFTSTYMS
;
A
#
# COMPACT_ATOMS: atom_id res chain seq x y z
N PHE A 1 0.92 -12.32 0.30
CA PHE A 1 1.49 -11.00 -0.01
C PHE A 1 2.98 -11.06 -0.41
N LYS A 2 3.90 -11.70 0.34
CA LYS A 2 5.31 -11.84 -0.10
C LYS A 2 5.46 -12.40 -1.52
N ALA A 3 4.91 -13.59 -1.80
CA ALA A 3 4.94 -14.18 -3.15
C ALA A 3 4.34 -13.28 -4.24
N GLU A 4 3.30 -12.52 -3.91
CA GLU A 4 2.68 -11.55 -4.82
C GLU A 4 3.65 -10.39 -5.12
N THR A 5 4.32 -9.83 -4.12
CA THR A 5 5.36 -8.80 -4.30
C THR A 5 6.46 -9.29 -5.23
N TYR A 6 7.00 -10.50 -5.01
CA TYR A 6 8.04 -11.06 -5.88
C TYR A 6 7.56 -11.36 -7.30
N ARG A 7 6.27 -11.71 -7.48
CA ARG A 7 5.66 -11.82 -8.81
C ARG A 7 5.64 -10.45 -9.51
N PHE A 8 5.26 -9.40 -8.81
CA PHE A 8 5.22 -8.04 -9.36
C PHE A 8 6.59 -7.47 -9.70
N LEU A 9 7.63 -7.83 -8.93
CA LEU A 9 9.01 -7.48 -9.24
C LEU A 9 9.54 -8.09 -10.55
N ARG A 10 8.88 -9.13 -11.07
CA ARG A 10 9.23 -9.78 -12.34
C ARG A 10 8.48 -9.22 -13.55
N LEU A 11 7.57 -8.27 -13.34
CA LEU A 11 6.88 -7.62 -14.45
C LEU A 11 7.89 -6.85 -15.30
N ALA A 12 7.78 -7.00 -16.62
CA ALA A 12 8.55 -6.21 -17.55
C ALA A 12 8.22 -4.73 -17.37
N ARG A 13 9.25 -3.89 -17.34
CA ARG A 13 9.09 -2.45 -17.32
C ARG A 13 9.19 -1.93 -18.75
N PRO A 14 8.22 -1.16 -19.25
CA PRO A 14 8.31 -0.56 -20.57
C PRO A 14 9.50 0.40 -20.61
N THR A 15 10.22 0.44 -21.72
CA THR A 15 11.30 1.41 -21.95
C THR A 15 10.74 2.81 -22.12
N ASP A 16 11.59 3.84 -22.05
CA ASP A 16 11.13 5.22 -22.21
C ASP A 16 10.62 5.47 -23.64
N GLU A 17 11.18 4.80 -24.66
CA GLU A 17 10.69 4.86 -26.04
C GLU A 17 9.31 4.22 -26.17
N GLU A 18 9.11 3.04 -25.57
CA GLU A 18 7.81 2.36 -25.57
C GLU A 18 6.75 3.22 -24.86
N ARG A 19 7.12 3.87 -23.76
CA ARG A 19 6.24 4.79 -23.03
C ARG A 19 5.91 6.04 -23.85
N ALA A 20 6.88 6.60 -24.59
CA ALA A 20 6.63 7.70 -25.52
C ALA A 20 5.68 7.29 -26.66
N GLY A 21 5.71 6.00 -27.05
CA GLY A 21 4.76 5.38 -27.97
C GLY A 21 3.40 5.01 -27.37
N GLY A 22 3.15 5.32 -26.09
CA GLY A 22 1.87 5.09 -25.41
C GLY A 22 1.79 3.80 -24.59
N ALA A 23 2.89 3.06 -24.41
CA ALA A 23 2.90 1.88 -23.55
C ALA A 23 2.67 2.28 -22.07
N CYS A 24 1.77 1.58 -21.40
CA CYS A 24 1.50 1.77 -19.98
C CYS A 24 2.22 0.72 -19.12
N PHE A 25 2.46 1.05 -17.85
CA PHE A 25 2.91 0.06 -16.87
C PHE A 25 1.83 -1.01 -16.65
N ALA A 26 2.26 -2.26 -16.56
CA ALA A 26 1.37 -3.36 -16.22
C ALA A 26 0.78 -3.18 -14.81
N ALA A 27 -0.44 -3.67 -14.60
CA ALA A 27 -1.06 -3.65 -13.28
C ALA A 27 -0.18 -4.38 -12.26
N GLY A 28 0.11 -3.70 -11.15
CA GLY A 28 0.97 -4.22 -10.08
C GLY A 28 2.45 -3.92 -10.26
N THR A 29 2.89 -3.19 -11.30
CA THR A 29 4.27 -2.70 -11.39
C THR A 29 4.70 -2.00 -10.10
N VAL A 30 5.88 -2.36 -9.59
CA VAL A 30 6.47 -1.71 -8.42
C VAL A 30 7.20 -0.45 -8.86
N HIS A 31 6.73 0.69 -8.40
CA HIS A 31 7.39 1.99 -8.59
C HIS A 31 8.30 2.26 -7.39
N LEU A 32 9.56 2.59 -7.65
CA LEU A 32 10.53 2.92 -6.63
C LEU A 32 10.75 4.43 -6.63
N PRO A 33 10.74 5.10 -5.46
CA PRO A 33 11.04 6.51 -5.39
C PRO A 33 12.52 6.76 -5.75
N SER A 34 12.84 7.95 -6.25
CA SER A 34 14.23 8.33 -6.59
C SER A 34 15.17 8.30 -5.38
N ALA A 35 14.63 8.46 -4.16
CA ALA A 35 15.37 8.35 -2.92
C ALA A 35 15.66 6.89 -2.48
N ALA A 36 15.11 5.88 -3.16
CA ALA A 36 15.40 4.49 -2.86
C ALA A 36 16.84 4.15 -3.28
N ASP A 37 17.73 4.04 -2.31
CA ASP A 37 19.12 3.68 -2.55
C ASP A 37 19.32 2.16 -2.70
N SER A 38 20.57 1.77 -2.93
CA SER A 38 20.93 0.36 -3.10
C SER A 38 20.68 -0.48 -1.86
N GLU A 39 20.73 0.10 -0.66
CA GLU A 39 20.49 -0.66 0.57
C GLU A 39 19.01 -0.86 0.83
N TRP A 40 18.19 0.17 0.60
CA TRP A 40 16.75 0.03 0.58
C TRP A 40 16.32 -1.06 -0.39
N CYS A 41 16.89 -1.08 -1.60
CA CYS A 41 16.63 -2.13 -2.59
C CYS A 41 16.99 -3.53 -2.07
N LYS A 42 18.15 -3.67 -1.41
CA LYS A 42 18.58 -4.94 -0.81
C LYS A 42 17.66 -5.40 0.32
N GLN A 43 17.14 -4.47 1.13
CA GLN A 43 16.14 -4.77 2.17
C GLN A 43 14.80 -5.19 1.55
N PHE A 44 14.41 -4.56 0.44
CA PHE A 44 13.15 -4.84 -0.27
C PHE A 44 13.11 -6.26 -0.85
N VAL A 45 14.27 -6.85 -1.15
CA VAL A 45 14.42 -8.23 -1.62
C VAL A 45 15.15 -9.13 -0.62
N ALA A 46 15.12 -8.79 0.67
CA ALA A 46 15.92 -9.44 1.71
C ALA A 46 15.53 -10.89 2.04
N GLU A 47 14.51 -11.46 1.40
CA GLU A 47 14.09 -12.84 1.57
C GLU A 47 14.06 -13.59 0.25
N GLN A 48 14.03 -14.92 0.30
CA GLN A 48 13.79 -15.74 -0.89
C GLN A 48 12.98 -16.99 -0.54
N LEU A 49 12.23 -17.48 -1.52
CA LEU A 49 11.50 -18.74 -1.39
C LEU A 49 12.42 -19.90 -1.82
N VAL A 50 12.84 -20.72 -0.87
CA VAL A 50 13.77 -21.84 -1.07
C VAL A 50 13.03 -23.16 -0.97
N THR A 51 13.43 -24.13 -1.78
CA THR A 51 12.99 -25.53 -1.61
C THR A 51 13.93 -26.23 -0.64
N VAL A 52 13.43 -26.56 0.55
CA VAL A 52 14.17 -27.26 1.59
C VAL A 52 13.76 -28.73 1.59
N ARG A 53 14.74 -29.64 1.60
CA ARG A 53 14.51 -31.08 1.77
C ARG A 53 14.55 -31.46 3.24
N THR A 54 13.52 -32.15 3.71
CA THR A 54 13.45 -32.70 5.05
C THR A 54 14.32 -33.96 5.17
N ARG A 55 14.70 -34.33 6.39
CA ARG A 55 15.45 -35.57 6.67
C ARG A 55 14.74 -36.84 6.18
N ARG A 56 13.43 -36.79 5.96
CA ARG A 56 12.60 -37.88 5.41
C ARG A 56 12.45 -37.83 3.88
N GLY A 57 13.17 -36.92 3.19
CA GLY A 57 13.19 -36.83 1.72
C GLY A 57 12.13 -35.91 1.10
N PHE A 58 11.14 -35.44 1.86
CA PHE A 58 10.11 -34.53 1.33
C PHE A 58 10.66 -33.12 1.10
N ALA A 59 10.27 -32.50 -0.02
CA ALA A 59 10.57 -31.10 -0.33
C ALA A 59 9.43 -30.19 0.15
N ARG A 60 9.79 -29.04 0.74
CA ARG A 60 8.83 -27.97 1.08
C ARG A 60 9.41 -26.61 0.73
N LEU A 61 8.54 -25.66 0.43
CA LEU A 61 8.93 -24.27 0.21
C LEU A 61 9.01 -23.53 1.55
N GLU A 62 10.08 -22.77 1.75
CA GLU A 62 10.32 -21.96 2.94
C GLU A 62 10.85 -20.59 2.55
N TRP A 63 10.29 -19.53 3.15
CA TRP A 63 10.87 -18.19 3.03
C TRP A 63 12.07 -18.09 3.98
N GLN A 64 13.25 -17.85 3.41
CA GLN A 64 14.48 -17.69 4.17
C GLN A 64 14.97 -16.25 4.07
N LYS A 65 15.39 -15.71 5.21
CA LYS A 65 15.98 -14.37 5.30
C LYS A 65 17.43 -14.43 4.79
N LEU A 66 17.76 -13.56 3.85
CA LEU A 66 19.10 -13.42 3.29
C LEU A 66 19.93 -12.35 4.01
N ARG A 67 19.26 -11.41 4.68
CA ARG A 67 19.88 -10.27 5.38
C ARG A 67 19.25 -10.08 6.73
N GLU A 68 19.97 -9.43 7.66
CA GLU A 68 19.40 -9.09 8.96
C GLU A 68 18.30 -8.02 8.85
N ARG A 69 18.45 -7.06 7.95
CA ARG A 69 17.50 -5.96 7.70
C ARG A 69 16.56 -6.27 6.53
N ASN A 70 15.25 -6.14 6.74
CA ASN A 70 14.19 -6.44 5.77
C ASN A 70 12.96 -5.51 5.92
N GLU A 71 13.14 -4.37 6.61
CA GLU A 71 12.07 -3.45 6.99
C GLU A 71 11.31 -2.93 5.76
N ALA A 72 12.01 -2.70 4.63
CA ALA A 72 11.41 -2.28 3.38
C ALA A 72 10.43 -3.34 2.81
N LEU A 73 10.81 -4.62 2.83
CA LEU A 73 9.94 -5.71 2.38
C LEU A 73 8.74 -5.85 3.32
N ASP A 74 8.98 -5.85 4.63
CA ASP A 74 7.92 -6.02 5.62
C ASP A 74 6.93 -4.86 5.59
N ASN A 75 7.39 -3.61 5.42
CA ASN A 75 6.52 -2.44 5.26
C ASN A 75 5.61 -2.60 4.04
N ARG A 76 6.13 -3.01 2.87
CA ARG A 76 5.32 -3.24 1.68
C ARG A 76 4.29 -4.35 1.87
N VAL A 77 4.68 -5.43 2.55
CA VAL A 77 3.80 -6.56 2.88
C VAL A 77 2.69 -6.11 3.82
N TYR A 78 3.01 -5.31 4.84
CA TYR A 78 2.02 -4.75 5.76
C TYR A 78 1.09 -3.77 5.06
N ALA A 79 1.60 -2.85 4.23
CA ALA A 79 0.78 -1.95 3.44
C ALA A 79 -0.19 -2.72 2.54
N ARG A 80 0.26 -3.82 1.89
CA ARG A 80 -0.61 -4.68 1.09
C ARG A 80 -1.67 -5.39 1.94
N ALA A 81 -1.30 -5.88 3.11
CA ALA A 81 -2.25 -6.51 4.04
C ALA A 81 -3.29 -5.50 4.54
N ALA A 82 -2.88 -4.28 4.88
CA ALA A 82 -3.78 -3.19 5.27
C ALA A 82 -4.75 -2.86 4.13
N ALA A 83 -4.27 -2.74 2.89
CA ALA A 83 -5.12 -2.53 1.72
C ALA A 83 -6.14 -3.67 1.51
N TRP A 84 -5.73 -4.92 1.73
CA TRP A 84 -6.63 -6.07 1.66
C TRP A 84 -7.71 -6.02 2.76
N ILE A 85 -7.34 -5.72 4.00
CA ILE A 85 -8.29 -5.55 5.12
C ILE A 85 -9.26 -4.40 4.85
N ALA A 86 -8.76 -3.29 4.30
CA ALA A 86 -9.58 -2.15 3.89
C ALA A 86 -10.54 -2.49 2.73
N GLY A 87 -10.31 -3.62 2.04
CA GLY A 87 -11.10 -4.06 0.90
C GLY A 87 -10.80 -3.28 -0.37
N ALA A 88 -9.59 -2.72 -0.49
CA ALA A 88 -9.19 -1.85 -1.60
C ALA A 88 -9.33 -2.52 -2.96
N ASP A 89 -9.15 -3.85 -3.02
CA ASP A 89 -9.34 -4.65 -4.25
C ASP A 89 -10.77 -4.58 -4.82
N ARG A 90 -11.76 -4.07 -4.04
CA ARG A 90 -13.17 -3.92 -4.45
C ARG A 90 -13.59 -2.47 -4.63
N TRP A 91 -12.69 -1.50 -4.44
CA TRP A 91 -13.04 -0.10 -4.57
C TRP A 91 -13.27 0.25 -6.03
N GLY A 92 -14.35 0.98 -6.28
CA GLY A 92 -14.60 1.60 -7.58
C GLY A 92 -13.85 2.91 -7.72
N GLU A 93 -13.83 3.42 -8.94
CA GLU A 93 -13.17 4.67 -9.32
C GLU A 93 -13.59 5.88 -8.46
N ALA A 94 -14.85 5.94 -8.02
CA ALA A 94 -15.32 7.03 -7.17
C ALA A 94 -14.59 7.11 -5.82
N THR A 95 -14.27 5.95 -5.23
CA THR A 95 -13.52 5.87 -3.97
C THR A 95 -12.06 6.29 -4.19
N TRP A 96 -11.44 5.86 -5.29
CA TRP A 96 -10.08 6.25 -5.64
C TRP A 96 -9.97 7.76 -5.86
N ARG A 97 -10.89 8.35 -6.63
CA ARG A 97 -10.96 9.81 -6.84
C ARG A 97 -11.15 10.60 -5.55
N ASP A 98 -11.90 10.04 -4.58
CA ASP A 98 -12.06 10.69 -3.28
C ASP A 98 -10.77 10.69 -2.47
N LEU A 99 -10.05 9.57 -2.48
CA LEU A 99 -8.75 9.47 -1.82
C LEU A 99 -7.70 10.35 -2.50
N GLU A 100 -7.68 10.42 -3.83
CA GLU A 100 -6.79 11.32 -4.58
C GLU A 100 -6.99 12.79 -4.18
N ARG A 101 -8.25 13.24 -4.06
CA ARG A 101 -8.55 14.61 -3.59
C ARG A 101 -8.01 14.88 -2.19
N GLN A 102 -8.11 13.91 -1.28
CA GLN A 102 -7.58 14.05 0.09
C GLN A 102 -6.05 14.13 0.13
N VAL A 103 -5.37 13.41 -0.78
CA VAL A 103 -3.90 13.46 -0.88
C VAL A 103 -3.46 14.80 -1.47
N ALA A 104 -4.07 15.25 -2.58
CA ALA A 104 -3.74 16.52 -3.20
C ALA A 104 -3.88 17.70 -2.22
N SER A 105 -4.97 17.74 -1.44
CA SER A 105 -5.15 18.78 -0.42
C SER A 105 -4.07 18.73 0.67
N THR A 106 -3.58 17.54 1.02
CA THR A 106 -2.51 17.38 2.00
C THR A 106 -1.16 17.84 1.46
N GLU A 107 -0.90 17.67 0.15
CA GLU A 107 0.32 18.17 -0.50
C GLU A 107 0.34 19.70 -0.55
N ASP A 108 -0.78 20.32 -0.95
CA ASP A 108 -0.93 21.78 -0.95
C ASP A 108 -0.72 22.38 0.45
N GLU A 109 -1.29 21.75 1.49
CA GLU A 109 -1.12 22.16 2.89
C GLU A 109 0.33 22.03 3.37
N ARG A 110 1.03 20.95 2.97
CA ARG A 110 2.45 20.74 3.30
C ARG A 110 3.35 21.77 2.62
N GLU A 111 3.11 22.06 1.35
CA GLU A 111 3.85 23.09 0.62
C GLU A 111 3.65 24.47 1.27
N ALA A 112 2.42 24.83 1.63
CA ALA A 112 2.12 26.07 2.33
C ALA A 112 2.82 26.17 3.71
N GLN A 113 2.90 25.06 4.46
CA GLN A 113 3.60 25.01 5.75
C GLN A 113 5.12 25.14 5.60
N ILE A 114 5.72 24.56 4.56
CA ILE A 114 7.15 24.69 4.27
C ILE A 114 7.50 26.16 3.93
N VAL A 115 6.64 26.84 3.17
CA VAL A 115 6.84 28.25 2.78
C VAL A 115 6.61 29.21 3.97
N ALA A 116 5.73 28.86 4.91
CA ALA A 116 5.42 29.66 6.09
C ALA A 116 6.35 29.40 7.30
N ALA A 117 7.25 28.41 7.22
CA ALA A 117 8.11 28.04 8.34
C ALA A 117 9.23 29.08 8.59
N ASP A 118 9.09 29.84 9.67
CA ASP A 118 10.14 30.70 10.25
C ASP A 118 11.12 29.83 11.08
N PRO A 119 12.43 29.80 10.76
CA PRO A 119 13.40 28.94 11.44
C PRO A 119 13.61 29.25 12.94
N SER A 120 13.02 30.33 13.47
CA SER A 120 13.21 30.79 14.86
C SER A 120 12.20 30.21 15.90
N LYS A 121 11.06 29.64 15.48
CA LYS A 121 10.01 29.21 16.44
C LYS A 121 10.07 27.72 16.76
N LYS A 122 10.78 27.35 17.84
CA LYS A 122 10.52 26.09 18.58
C LYS A 122 9.32 26.28 19.50
N GLY A 123 8.14 25.87 19.04
CA GLY A 123 6.91 25.93 19.85
C GLY A 123 5.95 24.80 19.49
N ARG A 124 5.88 23.81 20.39
CA ARG A 124 4.85 22.77 20.57
C ARG A 124 4.04 22.42 19.30
N GLU A 125 4.53 21.41 18.58
CA GLU A 125 3.84 20.81 17.43
C GLU A 125 2.47 20.27 17.88
N ALA A 126 1.40 20.91 17.43
CA ALA A 126 0.13 20.22 17.29
C ALA A 126 0.28 19.28 16.11
N GLU A 127 0.18 17.97 16.35
CA GLU A 127 0.16 16.94 15.30
C GLU A 127 -0.81 17.39 14.21
N PRO A 128 -0.37 17.56 12.95
CA PRO A 128 -1.31 17.88 11.88
C PRO A 128 -2.31 16.73 11.80
N GLU A 129 -3.60 17.04 11.99
CA GLU A 129 -4.66 16.06 11.72
C GLU A 129 -4.56 15.67 10.25
N THR A 130 -3.89 14.56 9.98
CA THR A 130 -3.71 14.07 8.61
C THR A 130 -5.10 13.68 8.08
N SER A 131 -5.59 14.43 7.11
CA SER A 131 -6.92 14.27 6.52
C SER A 131 -6.97 13.11 5.50
N ALA A 132 -5.81 12.62 5.06
CA ALA A 132 -5.66 11.56 4.07
C ALA A 132 -6.07 10.16 4.59
N GLY A 133 -6.74 9.39 3.72
CA GLY A 133 -7.09 7.99 3.99
C GLY A 133 -8.45 7.80 4.66
N ARG A 134 -9.29 8.84 4.69
CA ARG A 134 -10.65 8.75 5.23
C ARG A 134 -11.55 8.05 4.21
N LEU A 135 -11.79 6.76 4.44
CA LEU A 135 -12.76 5.99 3.66
C LEU A 135 -14.17 6.43 4.02
N ASN A 136 -14.81 7.19 3.12
CA ASN A 136 -16.20 7.55 3.26
C ASN A 136 -17.07 6.31 2.98
N ARG A 137 -17.19 5.43 3.99
CA ARG A 137 -18.07 4.27 3.92
C ARG A 137 -19.49 4.82 3.92
N HIS A 138 -20.06 5.00 2.74
CA HIS A 138 -21.47 5.27 2.63
C HIS A 138 -22.19 4.06 3.22
N ARG A 139 -22.56 4.17 4.49
CA ARG A 139 -23.30 3.14 5.20
C ARG A 139 -24.66 3.15 4.52
N SER A 140 -24.86 2.29 3.52
CA SER A 140 -26.21 2.05 3.03
C SER A 140 -26.98 1.54 4.24
N SER A 141 -27.72 2.43 4.90
CA SER A 141 -28.70 2.07 5.90
C SER A 141 -29.79 1.31 5.14
N ARG A 142 -29.54 0.04 4.83
CA ARG A 142 -30.62 -0.89 4.61
C ARG A 142 -31.22 -1.07 6.00
N GLY A 143 -32.21 -0.23 6.29
CA GLY A 143 -32.98 -0.27 7.51
C GLY A 143 -33.32 -1.73 7.82
N ARG A 144 -32.96 -2.15 9.03
CA ARG A 144 -33.26 -3.50 9.52
C ARG A 144 -34.78 -3.62 9.49
N ARG A 145 -35.35 -4.31 8.50
CA ARG A 145 -36.78 -4.63 8.47
C ARG A 145 -37.03 -5.58 9.63
N VAL A 146 -37.52 -5.03 10.74
CA VAL A 146 -38.03 -5.81 11.86
C VAL A 146 -39.37 -6.38 11.40
N PHE A 147 -39.43 -7.68 11.17
CA PHE A 147 -40.69 -8.38 11.01
C PHE A 147 -41.25 -8.61 12.42
N THR A 148 -42.30 -7.88 12.79
CA THR A 148 -43.09 -8.21 13.98
C THR A 148 -43.96 -9.42 13.65
N SER A 149 -43.79 -10.51 14.39
CA SER A 149 -44.61 -11.71 14.25
C SER A 149 -46.04 -11.41 14.71
N THR A 150 -47.03 -11.70 13.86
CA THR A 150 -48.47 -11.48 14.14
C THR A 150 -49.09 -12.60 14.98
N TYR A 151 -48.30 -13.49 15.59
CA TYR A 151 -48.81 -14.70 16.25
C TYR A 151 -49.31 -14.53 17.69
N MET A 152 -49.39 -13.29 18.19
CA MET A 152 -50.02 -13.00 19.49
C MET A 152 -50.91 -11.78 19.39
N SER A 153 -52.10 -11.98 18.80
CA SER A 153 -53.25 -11.10 18.99
C SER A 153 -54.47 -11.92 19.35
#